data_AF-A0A3N5L9K4-F1
#
_entry.id   AF-A0A3N5L9K4-F1
#
_cell.length_a   1.000
_cell.length_b   1.000
_cell.length_c   1.000
_cell.angle_alpha   90.00
_cell.angle_beta   90.00
_cell.angle_gamma   90.00
#
_symmetry.space_group_name_H-M   'P 1'
#
loop_
_entity.id
_entity.type
_entity.pdbx_description
1 polymer ?
#
loop_
_entity_poly.entity_id
_entity_poly.type
_entity_poly.pdbx_seq_one_letter_code
_entity_poly.pdbx_strand_id
1 'polypeptide(L)'
;EYTTVVAANASDPAPLQFIAPYAGCAMGEYFRDSARHAVCFYDDLSKHAAAYREISLLLRRPPGREAFPGDVFYLHSRLLERAAKLSNETGGGSLTALPVIETQAGDLSAYIPTNVISITDGQIFLETDMFNSNVRPAINVGVSVSRVGGNAQVKAMRQVAGSLRLDLAQFRELAAFAQFGSDLDKASLAQLNRGRRLVEILKQGQYRPLPVEKQILIIFAGTNGLLDDLPLEQCREFEEELYRFTENTRPQLLRQIAEKKVLDDALRGDVQSLLKEFKERFVSEHKS
;
A
#
# COMPACT_ATOMS: atom_id res chain seq x y z
N GLU A 1 14.37 9.63 15.74
CA GLU A 1 14.06 11.00 16.25
C GLU A 1 12.57 11.22 16.50
N TYR A 2 11.66 10.73 15.64
CA TYR A 2 10.20 10.94 15.76
C TYR A 2 9.41 9.66 16.07
N THR A 3 10.07 8.56 16.43
CA THR A 3 9.46 7.24 16.64
C THR A 3 9.62 6.82 18.09
N THR A 4 8.51 6.36 18.68
CA THR A 4 8.54 5.64 19.96
C THR A 4 8.25 4.18 19.71
N VAL A 5 8.99 3.29 20.38
CA VAL A 5 8.78 1.84 20.32
C VAL A 5 8.16 1.39 21.64
N VAL A 6 6.96 0.82 21.57
CA VAL A 6 6.32 0.15 22.71
C VAL A 6 6.56 -1.35 22.52
N ALA A 7 7.35 -1.95 23.42
CA ALA A 7 7.75 -3.34 23.31
C ALA A 7 7.08 -4.20 24.40
N ALA A 8 6.40 -5.26 23.97
CA ALA A 8 6.00 -6.37 24.81
C ALA A 8 6.43 -7.66 24.09
N ASN A 9 7.52 -8.24 24.56
CA ASN A 9 8.18 -9.38 23.93
C ASN A 9 7.46 -10.69 24.28
N ALA A 10 7.78 -11.76 23.56
CA ALA A 10 7.24 -13.09 23.83
C ALA A 10 7.57 -13.63 25.24
N SER A 11 8.66 -13.14 25.85
CA SER A 11 9.04 -13.46 27.23
C SER A 11 8.22 -12.72 28.29
N ASP A 12 7.56 -11.63 27.91
CA ASP A 12 6.76 -10.83 28.82
C ASP A 12 5.40 -11.52 29.07
N PRO A 13 4.83 -11.40 30.27
CA PRO A 13 3.58 -12.07 30.61
C PRO A 13 2.41 -11.54 29.76
N ALA A 14 1.42 -12.40 29.49
CA ALA A 14 0.28 -12.08 28.63
C ALA A 14 -0.43 -10.74 28.96
N PRO A 15 -0.59 -10.30 30.23
CA PRO A 15 -1.14 -8.98 30.54
C PRO A 15 -0.35 -7.80 29.95
N LEU A 16 0.98 -7.89 29.83
CA LEU A 16 1.78 -6.84 29.19
C LEU A 16 1.60 -6.82 27.67
N GLN A 17 1.57 -7.99 27.04
CA GLN A 17 1.28 -8.13 25.61
C GLN A 17 -0.14 -7.61 25.28
N PHE A 18 -1.10 -7.84 26.18
CA PHE A 18 -2.46 -7.33 26.08
C PHE A 18 -2.54 -5.80 26.20
N ILE A 19 -1.78 -5.18 27.11
CA ILE A 19 -1.90 -3.72 27.33
C ILE A 19 -1.08 -2.89 26.34
N ALA A 20 -0.03 -3.46 25.74
CA ALA A 20 0.92 -2.73 24.89
C ALA A 20 0.25 -1.95 23.72
N PRO A 21 -0.71 -2.52 22.97
CA PRO A 21 -1.39 -1.76 21.90
C PRO A 21 -2.20 -0.58 22.45
N TYR A 22 -2.82 -0.73 23.62
CA TYR A 22 -3.57 0.37 24.25
C TYR A 22 -2.66 1.50 24.72
N ALA A 23 -1.47 1.17 25.24
CA ALA A 23 -0.46 2.14 25.63
C ALA A 23 0.05 2.91 24.40
N GLY A 24 0.44 2.21 23.32
CA GLY A 24 0.86 2.85 22.07
C GLY A 24 -0.22 3.74 21.45
N CYS A 25 -1.47 3.28 21.47
CA CYS A 25 -2.62 4.06 21.02
C CYS A 25 -2.81 5.33 21.86
N ALA A 26 -2.73 5.25 23.19
CA ALA A 26 -2.85 6.41 24.07
C ALA A 26 -1.74 7.45 23.84
N MET A 27 -0.51 7.00 23.57
CA MET A 27 0.59 7.90 23.17
C MET A 27 0.29 8.58 21.83
N GLY A 28 -0.27 7.84 20.86
CA GLY A 28 -0.71 8.39 19.57
C GLY A 28 -1.84 9.42 19.72
N GLU A 29 -2.80 9.16 20.61
CA GLU A 29 -3.90 10.08 20.92
C GLU A 29 -3.39 11.40 21.49
N TYR A 30 -2.37 11.39 22.36
CA TYR A 30 -1.76 12.63 22.85
C TYR A 30 -1.31 13.54 21.70
N PHE A 31 -0.67 12.98 20.67
CA PHE A 31 -0.26 13.75 19.50
C PHE A 31 -1.48 14.20 18.66
N ARG A 32 -2.45 13.32 18.42
CA ARG A 32 -3.70 13.66 17.71
C ARG A 32 -4.43 14.83 18.37
N ASP A 33 -4.61 14.76 19.68
CA ASP A 33 -5.38 15.73 20.46
C ASP A 33 -4.61 17.04 20.67
N SER A 34 -3.28 17.01 20.49
CA SER A 34 -2.41 18.20 20.45
C SER A 34 -2.30 18.81 19.05
N ALA A 35 -3.29 18.59 18.18
CA ALA A 35 -3.32 19.09 16.79
C ALA A 35 -2.15 18.60 15.90
N ARG A 36 -1.53 17.46 16.24
CA ARG A 36 -0.46 16.84 15.44
C ARG A 36 -0.97 15.59 14.71
N HIS A 37 -0.13 15.07 13.82
CA HIS A 37 -0.38 13.85 13.08
C HIS A 37 0.55 12.74 13.56
N ALA A 38 -0.02 11.58 13.88
CA ALA A 38 0.71 10.40 14.31
C ALA A 38 0.28 9.17 13.52
N VAL A 39 1.20 8.22 13.40
CA VAL A 39 0.95 6.89 12.83
C VAL A 39 1.33 5.84 13.87
N CYS A 40 0.46 4.86 14.08
CA CYS A 40 0.67 3.75 15.01
C CYS A 40 0.66 2.44 14.24
N PHE A 41 1.80 1.74 14.26
CA PHE A 41 1.94 0.41 13.72
C PHE A 41 1.72 -0.62 14.84
N TYR A 42 0.90 -1.64 14.59
CA TYR A 42 0.69 -2.73 15.54
C TYR A 42 1.25 -4.02 14.96
N ASP A 43 2.34 -4.54 15.52
CA ASP A 43 3.06 -5.73 15.06
C ASP A 43 3.14 -6.79 16.17
N ASP A 44 2.19 -7.73 16.27
CA ASP A 44 0.97 -7.84 15.45
C ASP A 44 -0.27 -8.06 16.34
N LEU A 45 -1.44 -7.78 15.77
CA LEU A 45 -2.71 -7.93 16.51
C LEU A 45 -3.18 -9.40 16.59
N SER A 46 -2.56 -10.32 15.85
CA SER A 46 -2.81 -11.76 16.00
C SER A 46 -2.28 -12.26 17.34
N LYS A 47 -1.05 -11.87 17.71
CA LYS A 47 -0.42 -12.15 19.00
C LYS A 47 -1.13 -11.44 20.14
N HIS A 48 -1.60 -10.20 19.91
CA HIS A 48 -2.44 -9.49 20.88
C HIS A 48 -3.73 -10.25 21.22
N ALA A 49 -4.44 -10.77 20.20
CA ALA A 49 -5.61 -11.61 20.43
C ALA A 49 -5.27 -12.92 21.16
N ALA A 50 -4.13 -13.54 20.84
CA ALA A 50 -3.66 -14.75 21.51
C ALA A 50 -3.39 -14.52 23.01
N ALA A 51 -2.75 -13.39 23.36
CA ALA A 51 -2.55 -12.99 24.76
C ALA A 51 -3.88 -12.78 25.49
N TYR A 52 -4.86 -12.13 24.85
CA TYR A 52 -6.18 -11.96 25.45
C TYR A 52 -6.93 -13.28 25.65
N ARG A 53 -6.77 -14.22 24.71
CA ARG A 53 -7.29 -15.59 24.83
C ARG A 53 -6.69 -16.30 26.04
N GLU A 54 -5.37 -16.25 26.22
CA GLU A 54 -4.69 -16.86 27.36
C GLU A 54 -5.23 -16.31 28.69
N ILE A 55 -5.29 -14.99 28.84
CA ILE A 55 -5.83 -14.32 30.02
C ILE A 55 -7.27 -14.79 30.29
N SER A 56 -8.12 -14.82 29.26
CA SER A 56 -9.53 -15.18 29.39
C SER A 56 -9.73 -16.63 29.82
N LEU A 57 -8.93 -17.55 29.29
CA LEU A 57 -8.97 -18.96 29.65
C LEU A 57 -8.50 -19.20 31.09
N LEU A 58 -7.43 -18.51 31.52
CA LEU A 58 -6.94 -18.58 32.91
C LEU A 58 -7.99 -18.05 33.91
N LEU A 59 -8.76 -17.03 33.50
CA LEU A 59 -9.89 -16.50 34.26
C LEU A 59 -11.17 -17.37 34.14
N ARG A 60 -11.10 -18.52 33.46
CA ARG A 60 -12.21 -19.46 33.26
C ARG A 60 -13.43 -18.83 32.59
N ARG A 61 -13.22 -17.82 31.73
CA ARG A 61 -14.28 -17.29 30.88
C ARG A 61 -14.64 -18.31 29.80
N PRO A 62 -15.92 -18.45 29.43
CA PRO A 62 -16.34 -19.39 28.39
C PRO A 62 -15.71 -19.02 27.03
N PRO A 63 -15.01 -19.95 26.35
CA PRO A 63 -14.44 -19.70 25.03
C PRO A 63 -15.46 -19.88 23.90
N GLY A 64 -15.20 -19.24 22.77
CA GLY A 64 -15.94 -19.38 21.51
C GLY A 64 -15.09 -20.03 20.41
N ARG A 65 -15.25 -19.53 19.17
CA ARG A 65 -14.52 -20.01 17.99
C ARG A 65 -13.01 -19.89 18.19
N GLU A 66 -12.25 -20.93 17.82
CA GLU A 66 -10.78 -20.98 17.96
C GLU A 66 -10.28 -20.69 19.40
N ALA A 67 -11.13 -21.00 20.39
CA ALA A 67 -10.95 -20.76 21.81
C ALA A 67 -10.83 -19.28 22.24
N PHE A 68 -11.10 -18.31 21.34
CA PHE A 68 -11.12 -16.90 21.71
C PHE A 68 -12.35 -16.55 22.56
N PRO A 69 -12.25 -15.57 23.48
CA PRO A 69 -13.40 -15.09 24.22
C PRO A 69 -14.41 -14.38 23.29
N GLY A 70 -15.70 -14.38 23.66
CA GLY A 70 -16.76 -13.81 22.82
C GLY A 70 -16.63 -12.31 22.52
N ASP A 71 -15.85 -11.58 23.31
CA ASP A 71 -15.58 -10.14 23.17
C ASP A 71 -14.25 -9.83 22.46
N VAL A 72 -13.59 -10.81 21.82
CA VAL A 72 -12.35 -10.57 21.05
C VAL A 72 -12.57 -9.60 19.88
N PHE A 73 -13.78 -9.49 19.34
CA PHE A 73 -14.11 -8.45 18.36
C PHE A 73 -14.02 -7.06 19.01
N TYR A 74 -14.62 -6.90 20.20
CA TYR A 74 -14.64 -5.66 20.95
C TYR A 74 -13.23 -5.22 21.37
N LEU A 75 -12.33 -6.17 21.62
CA LEU A 75 -10.91 -5.91 21.89
C LEU A 75 -10.27 -5.03 20.81
N HIS A 76 -10.44 -5.42 19.55
CA HIS A 76 -9.83 -4.73 18.41
C HIS A 76 -10.66 -3.54 17.93
N SER A 77 -11.99 -3.60 17.97
CA SER A 77 -12.80 -2.45 17.55
C SER A 77 -12.58 -1.25 18.46
N ARG A 78 -12.62 -1.42 19.79
CA ARG A 78 -12.35 -0.32 20.74
C ARG A 78 -10.91 0.22 20.66
N LEU A 79 -9.98 -0.56 20.12
CA LEU A 79 -8.59 -0.14 19.90
C LEU A 79 -8.48 0.66 18.61
N LEU A 80 -8.97 0.12 17.50
CA LEU A 80 -8.76 0.68 16.16
C LEU A 80 -9.67 1.88 15.88
N GLU A 81 -10.89 1.92 16.42
CA GLU A 81 -11.81 3.06 16.29
C GLU A 81 -11.30 4.33 17.02
N ARG A 82 -10.27 4.20 17.85
CA ARG A 82 -9.57 5.36 18.43
C ARG A 82 -8.68 6.08 17.40
N ALA A 83 -8.31 5.42 16.30
CA ALA A 83 -7.51 6.04 15.25
C ALA A 83 -8.41 6.81 14.28
N ALA A 84 -8.45 8.13 14.42
CA ALA A 84 -9.31 9.00 13.62
C ALA A 84 -8.62 10.33 13.27
N LYS A 85 -9.19 11.04 12.28
CA LYS A 85 -8.90 12.45 12.00
C LYS A 85 -9.95 13.32 12.70
N LEU A 86 -9.49 14.20 13.58
CA LEU A 86 -10.34 15.15 14.30
C LEU A 86 -10.82 16.28 13.38
N SER A 87 -11.94 16.89 13.76
CA SER A 87 -12.49 18.07 13.08
C SER A 87 -11.60 19.29 13.30
N ASN A 88 -11.77 20.33 12.47
CA ASN A 88 -11.04 21.59 12.66
C ASN A 88 -11.36 22.24 14.02
N GLU A 89 -12.58 22.05 14.54
CA GLU A 89 -13.02 22.56 15.85
C GLU A 89 -12.31 21.86 17.02
N THR A 90 -11.87 20.61 16.81
CA THR A 90 -11.16 19.80 17.81
C THR A 90 -9.65 19.73 17.52
N GLY A 91 -9.11 20.70 16.78
CA GLY A 91 -7.68 20.85 16.53
C GLY A 91 -7.16 20.18 15.24
N GLY A 92 -7.97 19.36 14.57
CA GLY A 92 -7.65 18.84 13.23
C GLY A 92 -6.55 17.77 13.16
N GLY A 93 -6.01 17.34 14.30
CA GLY A 93 -4.99 16.30 14.38
C GLY A 93 -5.49 14.93 13.93
N SER A 94 -4.57 13.99 13.70
CA SER A 94 -4.94 12.65 13.23
C SER A 94 -4.08 11.54 13.82
N LEU A 95 -4.70 10.40 14.08
CA LEU A 95 -4.02 9.15 14.37
C LEU A 95 -4.35 8.14 13.27
N THR A 96 -3.33 7.70 12.54
CA THR A 96 -3.46 6.65 11.51
C THR A 96 -3.02 5.31 12.10
N ALA A 97 -3.89 4.30 12.07
CA ALA A 97 -3.56 2.95 12.49
C ALA A 97 -3.14 2.08 11.31
N LEU A 98 -2.03 1.35 11.47
CA LEU A 98 -1.55 0.34 10.53
C LEU A 98 -1.37 -0.99 11.28
N PRO A 99 -2.46 -1.75 11.48
CA PRO A 99 -2.38 -3.05 12.13
C PRO A 99 -1.81 -4.12 11.19
N VAL A 100 -0.89 -4.91 11.70
CA VAL A 100 -0.41 -6.15 11.07
C VAL A 100 -1.20 -7.32 11.65
N ILE A 101 -1.60 -8.23 10.76
CA ILE A 101 -2.27 -9.49 11.08
C ILE A 101 -1.50 -10.60 10.40
N GLU A 102 -1.03 -11.55 11.18
CA GLU A 102 -0.48 -12.79 10.66
C GLU A 102 -1.64 -13.70 10.25
N THR A 103 -1.65 -14.14 8.98
CA THR A 103 -2.56 -15.16 8.46
C THR A 103 -1.86 -16.51 8.42
N GLN A 104 -2.58 -17.57 8.78
CA GLN A 104 -2.04 -18.92 8.71
C GLN A 104 -2.23 -19.45 7.28
N ALA A 105 -1.13 -19.73 6.58
CA ALA A 105 -1.14 -20.17 5.18
C ALA A 105 -1.99 -19.29 4.23
N GLY A 106 -2.10 -17.98 4.51
CA GLY A 106 -2.90 -17.06 3.71
C GLY A 106 -4.41 -17.13 3.93
N ASP A 107 -4.90 -17.87 4.94
CA ASP A 107 -6.33 -17.99 5.22
C ASP A 107 -6.91 -16.69 5.80
N LEU A 108 -7.72 -16.00 4.98
CA LEU A 108 -8.46 -14.80 5.36
C LEU A 108 -9.78 -15.09 6.09
N SER A 109 -10.24 -16.35 6.04
CA SER A 109 -11.50 -16.78 6.67
C SER A 109 -11.37 -17.18 8.15
N ALA A 110 -10.13 -17.22 8.63
CA ALA A 110 -9.81 -17.37 10.05
C ALA A 110 -10.46 -16.26 10.88
N TYR A 111 -10.73 -16.55 12.15
CA TYR A 111 -11.60 -15.70 12.97
C TYR A 111 -11.04 -14.29 13.20
N ILE A 112 -9.75 -14.17 13.54
CA ILE A 112 -9.11 -12.87 13.80
C ILE A 112 -8.95 -12.03 12.53
N PRO A 113 -8.42 -12.55 11.39
CA PRO A 113 -8.38 -11.82 10.14
C PRO A 113 -9.75 -11.28 9.70
N THR A 114 -10.79 -12.12 9.75
CA THR A 114 -12.16 -11.72 9.38
C THR A 114 -12.66 -10.54 10.23
N ASN A 115 -12.45 -10.60 11.55
CA ASN A 115 -12.83 -9.52 12.45
C ASN A 115 -12.10 -8.22 12.11
N VAL A 116 -10.77 -8.27 11.96
CA VAL A 116 -9.97 -7.06 11.75
C VAL A 116 -10.25 -6.45 10.38
N ILE A 117 -10.43 -7.26 9.32
CA ILE A 117 -10.86 -6.78 8.00
C ILE A 117 -12.19 -6.03 8.08
N SER A 118 -13.13 -6.49 8.90
CA SER A 118 -14.42 -5.80 9.06
C SER A 118 -14.30 -4.45 9.78
N ILE A 119 -13.30 -4.30 10.67
CA ILE A 119 -13.06 -3.07 11.44
C ILE A 119 -12.28 -2.04 10.60
N THR A 120 -11.14 -2.42 10.03
CA THR A 120 -10.21 -1.49 9.35
C THR A 120 -10.76 -0.95 8.03
N ASP A 121 -10.54 0.32 7.70
CA ASP A 121 -11.00 0.96 6.45
C ASP A 121 -10.36 0.46 5.13
N GLY A 122 -9.66 -0.66 5.18
CA GLY A 122 -9.02 -1.29 4.05
C GLY A 122 -8.01 -2.32 4.52
N GLN A 123 -7.48 -3.08 3.58
CA GLN A 123 -6.43 -4.04 3.85
C GLN A 123 -5.39 -4.04 2.74
N ILE A 124 -4.15 -4.28 3.14
CA ILE A 124 -3.04 -4.59 2.26
C ILE A 124 -2.73 -6.06 2.48
N PHE A 125 -3.07 -6.89 1.50
CA PHE A 125 -2.81 -8.33 1.56
C PHE A 125 -1.50 -8.65 0.85
N LEU A 126 -0.59 -9.31 1.58
CA LEU A 126 0.72 -9.71 1.08
C LEU A 126 0.75 -11.21 0.81
N GLU A 127 1.17 -11.61 -0.38
CA GLU A 127 1.19 -13.02 -0.80
C GLU A 127 2.61 -13.57 -0.93
N THR A 128 2.82 -14.75 -0.35
CA THR A 128 4.11 -15.46 -0.39
C THR A 128 4.53 -15.82 -1.83
N ASP A 129 3.58 -16.25 -2.67
CA ASP A 129 3.88 -16.65 -4.05
C ASP A 129 4.34 -15.47 -4.92
N MET A 130 3.76 -14.29 -4.69
CA MET A 130 4.20 -13.06 -5.34
C MET A 130 5.61 -12.67 -4.90
N PHE A 131 5.88 -12.77 -3.60
CA PHE A 131 7.20 -12.49 -3.04
C PHE A 131 8.29 -13.42 -3.61
N ASN A 132 7.96 -14.71 -3.74
CA ASN A 132 8.82 -15.75 -4.33
C ASN A 132 9.02 -15.55 -5.84
N SER A 133 8.01 -14.98 -6.52
CA SER A 133 8.07 -14.60 -7.94
C SER A 133 8.70 -13.22 -8.18
N ASN A 134 9.46 -12.70 -7.21
CA ASN A 134 10.15 -11.40 -7.27
C ASN A 134 9.24 -10.18 -7.49
N VAL A 135 7.95 -10.26 -7.13
CA VAL A 135 7.09 -9.07 -7.01
C VAL A 135 7.17 -8.58 -5.58
N ARG A 136 7.92 -7.50 -5.37
CA ARG A 136 8.20 -6.93 -4.04
C ARG A 136 8.02 -5.41 -4.13
N PRO A 137 7.16 -4.78 -3.29
CA PRO A 137 6.30 -5.38 -2.27
C PRO A 137 5.23 -6.33 -2.84
N ALA A 138 4.96 -7.43 -2.12
CA ALA A 138 4.14 -8.54 -2.61
C ALA A 138 2.63 -8.30 -2.45
N ILE A 139 2.15 -7.13 -2.87
CA ILE A 139 0.76 -6.69 -2.66
C ILE A 139 -0.17 -7.38 -3.66
N ASN A 140 -1.15 -8.12 -3.16
CA ASN A 140 -2.26 -8.59 -3.98
C ASN A 140 -3.26 -7.45 -4.22
N VAL A 141 -3.21 -6.85 -5.40
CA VAL A 141 -4.08 -5.72 -5.80
C VAL A 141 -5.56 -6.09 -5.94
N GLY A 142 -5.87 -7.37 -6.19
CA GLY A 142 -7.25 -7.86 -6.29
C GLY A 142 -7.94 -7.98 -4.94
N VAL A 143 -7.22 -8.47 -3.93
CA VAL A 143 -7.72 -8.68 -2.56
C VAL A 143 -7.54 -7.43 -1.68
N SER A 144 -6.49 -6.66 -1.93
CA SER A 144 -6.24 -5.41 -1.21
C SER A 144 -7.26 -4.35 -1.61
N VAL A 145 -7.70 -3.56 -0.63
CA VAL A 145 -8.70 -2.51 -0.84
C VAL A 145 -8.44 -1.35 0.10
N SER A 146 -8.82 -0.16 -0.34
CA SER A 146 -8.98 1.02 0.51
C SER A 146 -10.42 1.51 0.33
N ARG A 147 -11.18 1.59 1.42
CA ARG A 147 -12.56 2.14 1.43
C ARG A 147 -12.56 3.66 1.35
N VAL A 148 -11.48 4.30 1.80
CA VAL A 148 -11.27 5.75 1.65
C VAL A 148 -11.02 6.12 0.18
N GLY A 149 -10.33 5.24 -0.55
CA GLY A 149 -10.10 5.37 -1.99
C GLY A 149 -9.29 6.63 -2.36
N GLY A 150 -9.66 7.25 -3.48
CA GLY A 150 -8.95 8.41 -4.03
C GLY A 150 -8.99 9.69 -3.17
N ASN A 151 -9.77 9.70 -2.09
CA ASN A 151 -9.80 10.85 -1.15
C ASN A 151 -8.52 10.93 -0.30
N ALA A 152 -7.79 9.82 -0.14
CA ALA A 152 -6.49 9.80 0.53
C ALA A 152 -5.32 10.20 -0.39
N GLN A 153 -5.58 10.49 -1.67
CA GLN A 153 -4.56 10.81 -2.66
C GLN A 153 -4.51 12.31 -2.95
N VAL A 154 -3.32 12.82 -3.27
CA VAL A 154 -3.21 14.13 -3.92
C VAL A 154 -3.90 14.08 -5.29
N LYS A 155 -4.49 15.21 -5.72
CA LYS A 155 -5.28 15.27 -6.95
C LYS A 155 -4.49 14.81 -8.19
N ALA A 156 -3.20 15.15 -8.24
CA ALA A 156 -2.27 14.68 -9.27
C ALA A 156 -2.18 13.16 -9.34
N MET A 157 -2.02 12.46 -8.21
CA MET A 157 -1.95 11.00 -8.17
C MET A 157 -3.28 10.38 -8.63
N ARG A 158 -4.41 10.93 -8.18
CA ARG A 158 -5.74 10.47 -8.61
C ARG A 158 -5.95 10.61 -10.11
N GLN A 159 -5.42 11.66 -10.73
CA GLN A 159 -5.52 11.89 -12.17
C GLN A 159 -4.73 10.86 -13.00
N VAL A 160 -3.64 10.29 -12.46
CA VAL A 160 -2.76 9.38 -13.20
C VAL A 160 -2.98 7.91 -12.88
N ALA A 161 -3.38 7.59 -11.64
CA ALA A 161 -3.54 6.22 -11.15
C ALA A 161 -5.00 5.72 -11.20
N GLY A 162 -5.94 6.52 -11.73
CA GLY A 162 -7.37 6.23 -11.70
C GLY A 162 -7.76 4.88 -12.34
N SER A 163 -7.11 4.50 -13.45
CA SER A 163 -7.34 3.21 -14.11
C SER A 163 -6.45 2.08 -13.58
N LEU A 164 -5.36 2.39 -12.87
CA LEU A 164 -4.27 1.45 -12.57
C LEU A 164 -4.75 0.18 -11.86
N ARG A 165 -5.67 0.32 -10.89
CA ARG A 165 -6.24 -0.84 -10.18
C ARG A 165 -7.06 -1.73 -11.11
N LEU A 166 -7.86 -1.13 -11.98
CA LEU A 166 -8.69 -1.85 -12.94
C LEU A 166 -7.81 -2.57 -13.97
N ASP A 167 -6.79 -1.88 -14.48
CA ASP A 167 -5.82 -2.41 -15.44
C ASP A 167 -5.08 -3.63 -14.86
N LEU A 168 -4.65 -3.55 -13.60
CA LEU A 168 -3.98 -4.67 -12.91
C LEU A 168 -4.92 -5.82 -12.55
N ALA A 169 -6.18 -5.53 -12.22
CA ALA A 169 -7.19 -6.56 -11.95
C ALA A 169 -7.50 -7.36 -13.23
N GLN A 170 -7.77 -6.66 -14.33
CA GLN A 170 -8.01 -7.29 -15.63
C GLN A 170 -6.78 -8.03 -16.14
N PHE A 171 -5.56 -7.47 -15.91
CA PHE A 171 -4.32 -8.18 -16.22
C PHE A 171 -4.22 -9.52 -15.51
N ARG A 172 -4.57 -9.61 -14.22
CA ARG A 172 -4.51 -10.88 -13.48
C ARG A 172 -5.49 -11.91 -14.02
N GLU A 173 -6.70 -11.47 -14.33
CA GLU A 173 -7.74 -12.33 -14.89
C GLU A 173 -7.31 -12.88 -16.26
N LEU A 174 -6.78 -12.02 -17.13
CA LEU A 174 -6.21 -12.40 -18.42
C LEU A 174 -4.96 -13.29 -18.29
N ALA A 175 -4.09 -13.01 -17.32
CA ALA A 175 -2.88 -13.81 -17.09
C ALA A 175 -3.23 -15.23 -16.64
N ALA A 176 -4.25 -15.39 -15.80
CA ALA A 176 -4.77 -16.71 -15.42
C ALA A 176 -5.40 -17.43 -16.63
N PHE A 177 -6.21 -16.73 -17.44
CA PHE A 177 -6.82 -17.32 -18.63
C PHE A 177 -5.78 -17.75 -19.68
N ALA A 178 -4.74 -16.93 -19.90
CA ALA A 178 -3.67 -17.19 -20.85
C ALA A 178 -2.87 -18.47 -20.53
N GLN A 179 -2.81 -18.89 -19.25
CA GLN A 179 -2.15 -20.14 -18.85
C GLN A 179 -2.88 -21.40 -19.37
N PHE A 180 -4.19 -21.30 -19.64
CA PHE A 180 -5.01 -22.42 -20.11
C PHE A 180 -5.02 -22.58 -21.65
N GLY A 181 -4.20 -21.80 -22.37
CA GLY A 181 -3.87 -22.04 -23.77
C GLY A 181 -5.02 -21.73 -24.72
N SER A 182 -5.18 -20.45 -25.08
CA SER A 182 -5.97 -20.03 -26.24
C SER A 182 -5.30 -18.86 -26.95
N ASP A 183 -5.55 -18.73 -28.26
CA ASP A 183 -5.15 -17.57 -29.04
C ASP A 183 -5.83 -16.33 -28.45
N LEU A 184 -5.04 -15.46 -27.84
CA LEU A 184 -5.51 -14.15 -27.38
C LEU A 184 -5.68 -13.24 -28.58
N ASP A 185 -6.79 -12.51 -28.63
CA ASP A 185 -6.96 -11.45 -29.61
C ASP A 185 -5.94 -10.32 -29.38
N LYS A 186 -5.74 -9.46 -30.38
CA LYS A 186 -4.73 -8.38 -30.31
C LYS A 186 -4.97 -7.44 -29.12
N ALA A 187 -6.22 -7.21 -28.74
CA ALA A 187 -6.55 -6.35 -27.61
C ALA A 187 -6.14 -6.99 -26.28
N SER A 188 -6.49 -8.26 -26.05
CA SER A 188 -6.07 -8.99 -24.85
C SER A 188 -4.56 -9.14 -24.75
N LEU A 189 -3.86 -9.35 -25.88
CA LEU A 189 -2.40 -9.40 -25.90
C LEU A 189 -1.77 -8.05 -25.52
N ALA A 190 -2.28 -6.94 -26.07
CA ALA A 190 -1.81 -5.60 -25.71
C ALA A 190 -2.03 -5.31 -24.22
N GLN A 191 -3.19 -5.70 -23.69
CA GLN A 191 -3.51 -5.55 -22.28
C GLN A 191 -2.62 -6.40 -21.37
N LEU A 192 -2.37 -7.66 -21.74
CA LEU A 192 -1.45 -8.54 -21.03
C LEU A 192 -0.03 -7.94 -20.99
N ASN A 193 0.42 -7.42 -22.12
CA ASN A 193 1.74 -6.80 -22.26
C ASN A 193 1.87 -5.52 -21.42
N ARG A 194 0.86 -4.66 -21.42
CA ARG A 194 0.83 -3.46 -20.57
C ARG A 194 0.82 -3.86 -19.09
N GLY A 195 -0.02 -4.81 -18.71
CA GLY A 195 -0.10 -5.29 -17.33
C GLY A 195 1.22 -5.84 -16.79
N ARG A 196 1.99 -6.57 -17.60
CA ARG A 196 3.35 -7.03 -17.22
C ARG A 196 4.28 -5.87 -16.87
N ARG A 197 4.24 -4.79 -17.67
CA ARG A 197 5.08 -3.60 -17.46
C ARG A 197 4.61 -2.77 -16.26
N LEU A 198 3.29 -2.66 -16.07
CA LEU A 198 2.71 -2.05 -14.87
C LEU A 198 3.12 -2.81 -13.60
N VAL A 199 3.16 -4.14 -13.62
CA VAL A 199 3.68 -4.93 -12.50
C VAL A 199 5.17 -4.66 -12.28
N GLU A 200 5.96 -4.50 -13.34
CA GLU A 200 7.41 -4.27 -13.22
C GLU A 200 7.74 -2.93 -12.57
N ILE A 201 7.08 -1.83 -12.99
CA ILE A 201 7.29 -0.50 -12.40
C ILE A 201 6.76 -0.35 -10.97
N LEU A 202 5.94 -1.30 -10.51
CA LEU A 202 5.46 -1.34 -9.12
C LEU A 202 6.38 -2.14 -8.20
N LYS A 203 7.42 -2.77 -8.74
CA LYS A 203 8.45 -3.43 -7.93
C LYS A 203 9.39 -2.35 -7.38
N GLN A 204 9.66 -2.43 -6.09
CA GLN A 204 10.45 -1.43 -5.39
C GLN A 204 11.38 -2.11 -4.38
N GLY A 205 12.63 -1.65 -4.35
CA GLY A 205 13.63 -2.12 -3.38
C GLY A 205 13.27 -1.74 -1.95
N GLN A 206 13.64 -2.60 -1.00
CA GLN A 206 13.48 -2.32 0.43
C GLN A 206 14.29 -1.08 0.82
N TYR A 207 13.72 -0.23 1.69
CA TYR A 207 14.34 1.01 2.17
C TYR A 207 14.67 2.05 1.08
N ARG A 208 14.04 1.95 -0.10
CA ARG A 208 14.17 2.93 -1.18
C ARG A 208 12.84 3.65 -1.44
N PRO A 209 12.29 4.43 -0.48
CA PRO A 209 11.02 5.11 -0.67
C PRO A 209 11.11 6.12 -1.83
N LEU A 210 10.07 6.19 -2.66
CA LEU A 210 9.97 7.17 -3.74
C LEU A 210 9.09 8.34 -3.32
N PRO A 211 9.50 9.60 -3.56
CA PRO A 211 8.65 10.74 -3.32
C PRO A 211 7.48 10.78 -4.32
N VAL A 212 6.37 11.41 -3.93
CA VAL A 212 5.09 11.33 -4.65
C VAL A 212 5.19 11.84 -6.09
N GLU A 213 5.98 12.88 -6.33
CA GLU A 213 6.20 13.44 -7.67
C GLU A 213 6.89 12.47 -8.62
N LYS A 214 7.82 11.63 -8.14
CA LYS A 214 8.45 10.58 -8.95
C LYS A 214 7.49 9.42 -9.22
N GLN A 215 6.69 9.05 -8.23
CA GLN A 215 5.63 8.05 -8.40
C GLN A 215 4.62 8.50 -9.47
N ILE A 216 4.23 9.78 -9.46
CA ILE A 216 3.31 10.34 -10.46
C ILE A 216 3.89 10.20 -11.88
N LEU A 217 5.19 10.49 -12.08
CA LEU A 217 5.82 10.39 -13.39
C LEU A 217 5.83 8.96 -13.95
N ILE A 218 6.26 7.98 -13.15
CA ILE A 218 6.36 6.60 -13.63
C ILE A 218 4.96 5.98 -13.85
N ILE A 219 3.99 6.29 -12.98
CA ILE A 219 2.61 5.83 -13.15
C ILE A 219 2.00 6.48 -14.39
N PHE A 220 2.22 7.78 -14.61
CA PHE A 220 1.76 8.46 -15.83
C PHE A 220 2.38 7.82 -17.08
N ALA A 221 3.66 7.46 -17.05
CA ALA A 221 4.32 6.77 -18.17
C ALA A 221 3.67 5.41 -18.45
N GLY A 222 3.45 4.60 -17.41
CA GLY A 222 2.82 3.29 -17.52
C GLY A 222 1.37 3.34 -18.01
N THR A 223 0.54 4.23 -17.45
CA THR A 223 -0.89 4.29 -17.80
C THR A 223 -1.16 4.90 -19.18
N ASN A 224 -0.26 5.76 -19.68
CA ASN A 224 -0.34 6.29 -21.05
C ASN A 224 0.35 5.40 -22.10
N GLY A 225 0.78 4.19 -21.72
CA GLY A 225 1.38 3.22 -22.66
C GLY A 225 2.76 3.60 -23.18
N LEU A 226 3.48 4.51 -22.50
CA LEU A 226 4.84 4.90 -22.89
C LEU A 226 5.84 3.75 -22.72
N LEU A 227 5.51 2.71 -21.95
CA LEU A 227 6.34 1.54 -21.73
C LEU A 227 6.00 0.37 -22.67
N ASP A 228 4.89 0.43 -23.40
CA ASP A 228 4.30 -0.73 -24.09
C ASP A 228 5.21 -1.35 -25.17
N ASP A 229 6.09 -0.55 -25.76
CA ASP A 229 7.09 -0.92 -26.77
C ASP A 229 8.46 -1.31 -26.19
N LEU A 230 8.68 -1.13 -24.88
CA LEU A 230 9.93 -1.50 -24.23
C LEU A 230 9.95 -2.99 -23.86
N PRO A 231 11.08 -3.70 -24.02
CA PRO A 231 11.30 -4.99 -23.36
C PRO A 231 11.05 -4.92 -21.85
N LEU A 232 10.58 -6.02 -21.25
CA LEU A 232 10.22 -6.04 -19.83
C LEU A 232 11.46 -5.78 -18.95
N GLU A 233 12.61 -6.29 -19.38
CA GLU A 233 13.89 -6.19 -18.71
C GLU A 233 14.38 -4.73 -18.61
N GLN A 234 14.01 -3.89 -19.58
CA GLN A 234 14.40 -2.48 -19.64
C GLN A 234 13.50 -1.58 -18.80
N CYS A 235 12.36 -2.06 -18.30
CA CYS A 235 11.38 -1.22 -17.58
C CYS A 235 11.95 -0.64 -16.27
N ARG A 236 12.82 -1.39 -15.57
CA ARG A 236 13.48 -0.89 -14.35
C ARG A 236 14.54 0.16 -14.65
N GLU A 237 15.34 -0.08 -15.68
CA GLU A 237 16.38 0.85 -16.11
C GLU A 237 15.74 2.16 -16.60
N PHE A 238 14.63 2.05 -17.35
CA PHE A 238 13.81 3.20 -17.75
C PHE A 238 13.33 4.03 -16.55
N GLU A 239 12.85 3.39 -15.48
CA GLU A 239 12.41 4.09 -14.27
C GLU A 239 13.56 4.84 -13.60
N GLU A 240 14.69 4.15 -13.35
CA GLU A 240 15.86 4.75 -12.70
C GLU A 240 16.47 5.89 -13.52
N GLU A 241 16.54 5.73 -14.84
CA GLU A 241 17.03 6.78 -15.74
C GLU A 241 16.06 7.94 -15.89
N LEU A 242 14.74 7.69 -15.90
CA LEU A 242 13.73 8.75 -15.94
C LEU A 242 13.92 9.69 -14.75
N TYR A 243 14.16 9.14 -13.57
CA TYR A 243 14.38 9.94 -12.37
C TYR A 243 15.65 10.78 -12.46
N ARG A 244 16.78 10.16 -12.86
CA ARG A 244 18.05 10.88 -13.06
C ARG A 244 17.94 11.96 -14.12
N PHE A 245 17.29 11.68 -15.24
CA PHE A 245 17.07 12.63 -16.32
C PHE A 245 16.22 13.81 -15.86
N THR A 246 15.13 13.55 -15.13
CA THR A 246 14.24 14.61 -14.64
C THR A 246 14.96 15.51 -13.63
N GLU A 247 15.73 14.93 -12.72
CA GLU A 247 16.49 15.68 -11.72
C GLU A 247 17.57 16.59 -12.34
N ASN A 248 18.20 16.15 -13.42
CA ASN A 248 19.25 16.91 -14.09
C ASN A 248 18.69 17.97 -15.05
N THR A 249 17.67 17.63 -15.84
CA THR A 249 17.19 18.48 -16.93
C THR A 249 16.06 19.41 -16.48
N ARG A 250 15.13 18.93 -15.64
CA ARG A 250 13.93 19.68 -15.23
C ARG A 250 13.58 19.52 -13.74
N PRO A 251 14.49 19.81 -12.80
CA PRO A 251 14.21 19.68 -11.35
C PRO A 251 13.06 20.57 -10.87
N GLN A 252 12.82 21.70 -11.55
CA GLN A 252 11.69 22.58 -11.28
C GLN A 252 10.33 21.88 -11.47
N LEU A 253 10.22 20.94 -12.41
CA LEU A 253 8.97 20.23 -12.68
C LEU A 253 8.57 19.36 -11.48
N LEU A 254 9.53 18.67 -10.87
CA LEU A 254 9.30 17.85 -9.66
C LEU A 254 8.79 18.71 -8.50
N ARG A 255 9.38 19.90 -8.30
CA ARG A 255 8.93 20.86 -7.28
C ARG A 255 7.51 21.34 -7.55
N GLN A 256 7.20 21.70 -8.79
CA GLN A 256 5.86 22.15 -9.16
C GLN A 256 4.79 21.06 -8.93
N ILE A 257 5.10 19.79 -9.22
CA ILE A 257 4.19 18.67 -8.95
C ILE A 257 3.95 18.53 -7.43
N ALA A 258 5.02 18.58 -6.63
CA ALA A 258 4.95 18.44 -5.18
C ALA A 258 4.18 19.58 -4.51
N GLU A 259 4.35 20.83 -4.98
CA GLU A 259 3.70 22.02 -4.43
C GLU A 259 2.25 22.16 -4.89
N LYS A 260 1.99 22.08 -6.20
CA LYS A 260 0.64 22.25 -6.76
C LYS A 260 -0.29 21.09 -6.38
N LYS A 261 0.23 19.87 -6.26
CA LYS A 261 -0.53 18.64 -5.95
C LYS A 261 -1.65 18.33 -6.96
N VAL A 262 -1.68 19.01 -8.11
CA VAL A 262 -2.63 18.84 -9.21
C VAL A 262 -1.87 18.95 -10.53
N LEU A 263 -2.19 18.09 -11.50
CA LEU A 263 -1.73 18.24 -12.88
C LEU A 263 -2.79 19.06 -13.62
N ASP A 264 -2.56 20.37 -13.71
CA ASP A 264 -3.28 21.24 -14.65
C ASP A 264 -2.82 20.94 -16.10
N ASP A 265 -3.52 21.51 -17.09
CA ASP A 265 -3.26 21.18 -18.50
C ASP A 265 -1.83 21.58 -18.94
N ALA A 266 -1.31 22.68 -18.39
CA ALA A 266 0.06 23.13 -18.66
C ALA A 266 1.08 22.12 -18.10
N LEU A 267 0.96 21.78 -16.82
CA LEU A 267 1.88 20.85 -16.14
C LEU A 267 1.80 19.44 -16.73
N ARG A 268 0.60 19.01 -17.15
CA ARG A 268 0.42 17.76 -17.88
C ARG A 268 1.16 17.79 -19.23
N GLY A 269 1.07 18.90 -19.97
CA GLY A 269 1.81 19.08 -21.23
C GLY A 269 3.32 19.04 -21.02
N ASP A 270 3.81 19.65 -19.94
CA ASP A 270 5.23 19.63 -19.57
C ASP A 270 5.71 18.21 -19.23
N VAL A 271 4.93 17.46 -18.45
CA VAL A 271 5.20 16.06 -18.11
C VAL A 271 5.22 15.19 -19.38
N GLN A 272 4.24 15.35 -20.27
CA GLN A 272 4.22 14.61 -21.54
C GLN A 272 5.43 14.93 -22.42
N SER A 273 5.80 16.20 -22.50
CA SER A 273 6.95 16.64 -23.30
C SER A 273 8.26 16.08 -22.73
N LEU A 274 8.44 16.12 -21.41
CA LEU A 274 9.58 15.53 -20.72
C LEU A 274 9.66 14.02 -20.96
N LEU A 275 8.55 13.30 -20.79
CA LEU A 275 8.52 11.84 -20.96
C LEU A 275 8.79 11.43 -22.40
N LYS A 276 8.32 12.20 -23.37
CA LYS A 276 8.60 11.97 -24.79
C LYS A 276 10.08 12.18 -25.10
N GLU A 277 10.65 13.30 -24.67
CA GLU A 277 12.08 13.63 -24.82
C GLU A 277 12.96 12.53 -24.18
N PHE A 278 12.62 12.13 -22.95
CA PHE A 278 13.33 11.07 -22.25
C PHE A 278 13.23 9.74 -22.99
N LYS A 279 12.03 9.34 -23.42
CA LYS A 279 11.82 8.07 -24.12
C LYS A 279 12.60 8.00 -25.43
N GLU A 280 12.60 9.07 -26.23
CA GLU A 280 13.37 9.14 -27.48
C GLU A 280 14.86 8.92 -27.21
N ARG A 281 15.39 9.56 -26.17
CA ARG A 281 16.77 9.38 -25.72
C ARG A 281 17.04 7.95 -25.24
N PHE A 282 16.22 7.44 -24.33
CA PHE A 282 16.36 6.10 -23.76
C PHE A 282 16.41 5.03 -24.86
N VAL A 283 15.46 5.06 -25.79
CA VAL A 283 15.40 4.12 -26.92
C VAL A 283 16.59 4.28 -27.84
N SER A 284 17.12 5.49 -28.02
CA SER A 284 18.33 5.69 -28.84
C SER A 284 19.59 5.10 -28.20
N GLU A 285 19.71 5.16 -26.88
CA GLU A 285 20.85 4.65 -26.11
C GLU A 285 20.78 3.13 -25.92
N HIS A 286 19.57 2.56 -25.86
CA HIS A 286 19.32 1.13 -25.60
C HIS A 286 18.90 0.33 -26.83
N LYS A 287 19.07 0.91 -28.04
CA LYS A 287 18.97 0.17 -29.31
C LYS A 287 20.13 -0.82 -29.43
N SER A 288 19.89 -2.06 -29.05
CA SER A 288 20.59 -3.24 -29.58
C SER A 288 19.75 -3.88 -30.67
#